data_AF-A0A7C6SRJ8-F1
#
_entry.id   AF-A0A7C6SRJ8-F1
#
_cell.length_a   1.000
_cell.length_b   1.000
_cell.length_c   1.000
_cell.angle_alpha   90.00
_cell.angle_beta   90.00
_cell.angle_gamma   90.00
#
_symmetry.space_group_name_H-M   'P 1'
#
loop_
_entity.id
_entity.type
_entity.pdbx_description
1 polymer ?
#
loop_
_entity_poly.entity_id
_entity_poly.type
_entity_poly.pdbx_seq_one_letter_code
_entity_poly.pdbx_strand_id
1 'polypeptide(L)'
;YDNPEFIERIFKEFNLNKPWSRIINGHIPVRAAQGEDPRKANGKLIVIDGGFCKAYQKRTGTAGYTMFFSSHGIRIAAHEPFTSRAEAISGNADIRSHSLIIENLSERVLMRDTDEGERVQQHIADLEALLLAYRQGVLRPNSLEDRFDQ
;
A
#
# COMPACT_ATOMS: atom_id res chain seq x y z
N TYR A 1 -9.57 -8.48 -16.22
CA TYR A 1 -9.27 -7.50 -15.15
C TYR A 1 -7.81 -7.02 -15.21
N ASP A 2 -7.10 -7.36 -16.28
CA ASP A 2 -5.72 -7.03 -16.60
C ASP A 2 -5.59 -5.84 -17.56
N ASN A 3 -6.71 -5.25 -18.01
CA ASN A 3 -6.74 -4.07 -18.84
C ASN A 3 -6.26 -2.83 -18.05
N PRO A 4 -5.16 -2.15 -18.45
CA PRO A 4 -4.64 -0.98 -17.74
C PRO A 4 -5.59 0.22 -17.73
N GLU A 5 -6.31 0.49 -18.82
CA GLU A 5 -7.20 1.65 -18.93
C GLU A 5 -8.36 1.57 -17.92
N PHE A 6 -8.88 0.36 -17.68
CA PHE A 6 -9.91 0.12 -16.67
C PHE A 6 -9.39 0.41 -15.26
N ILE A 7 -8.17 -0.03 -14.95
CA ILE A 7 -7.54 0.22 -13.64
C ILE A 7 -7.26 1.72 -13.44
N GLU A 8 -6.83 2.41 -14.49
CA GLU A 8 -6.62 3.87 -14.44
C GLU A 8 -7.92 4.64 -14.20
N ARG A 9 -9.04 4.19 -14.78
CA ARG A 9 -10.35 4.77 -14.48
C ARG A 9 -10.74 4.61 -13.01
N ILE A 10 -10.46 3.45 -12.40
CA ILE A 10 -10.68 3.24 -10.97
C ILE A 10 -9.79 4.20 -10.17
N PHE A 11 -8.49 4.27 -10.48
CA PHE A 11 -7.59 5.19 -9.78
C PHE A 11 -8.07 6.63 -9.83
N LYS A 12 -8.55 7.08 -10.98
CA LYS A 12 -9.11 8.43 -11.14
C LYS A 12 -10.32 8.65 -10.24
N GLU A 13 -11.24 7.70 -10.18
CA GLU A 13 -12.48 7.80 -9.38
C GLU A 13 -12.19 7.92 -7.87
N PHE A 14 -11.14 7.25 -7.41
CA PHE A 14 -10.73 7.24 -5.98
C PHE A 14 -9.59 8.22 -5.68
N ASN A 15 -9.22 9.11 -6.61
CA ASN A 15 -8.08 10.03 -6.49
C ASN A 15 -6.71 9.34 -6.22
N LEU A 16 -6.56 8.08 -6.61
CA LEU A 16 -5.34 7.28 -6.44
C LEU A 16 -4.36 7.47 -7.62
N ASN A 17 -4.01 8.71 -7.96
CA ASN A 17 -3.20 9.01 -9.15
C ASN A 17 -1.67 9.00 -8.91
N LYS A 18 -1.21 8.59 -7.72
CA LYS A 18 0.21 8.56 -7.39
C LYS A 18 0.93 7.42 -8.17
N PRO A 19 2.23 7.55 -8.51
CA PRO A 19 2.97 6.51 -9.26
C PRO A 19 2.98 5.13 -8.58
N TRP A 20 2.88 5.11 -7.25
CA TRP A 20 2.85 3.90 -6.42
C TRP A 20 1.44 3.34 -6.16
N SER A 21 0.40 3.88 -6.79
CA SER A 21 -0.97 3.37 -6.62
C SER A 21 -1.13 1.96 -7.17
N ARG A 22 -1.55 1.01 -6.34
CA ARG A 22 -1.73 -0.39 -6.72
C ARG A 22 -3.09 -0.89 -6.22
N ILE A 23 -3.78 -1.67 -7.06
CA ILE A 23 -4.91 -2.49 -6.60
C ILE A 23 -4.34 -3.82 -6.13
N ILE A 24 -4.68 -4.22 -4.91
CA ILE A 24 -4.29 -5.51 -4.36
C ILE A 24 -5.51 -6.42 -4.36
N ASN A 25 -5.45 -7.49 -5.15
CA ASN A 25 -6.54 -8.45 -5.26
C ASN A 25 -6.19 -9.74 -4.52
N GLY A 26 -6.95 -10.03 -3.46
CA GLY A 26 -6.85 -11.24 -2.66
C GLY A 26 -7.59 -12.42 -3.25
N HIS A 27 -7.39 -13.61 -2.69
CA HIS A 27 -8.21 -14.83 -2.90
C HIS A 27 -8.18 -15.50 -4.28
N ILE A 28 -7.55 -14.91 -5.30
CA ILE A 28 -7.36 -15.55 -6.59
C ILE A 28 -6.00 -16.27 -6.60
N PRO A 29 -5.95 -17.61 -6.76
CA PRO A 29 -4.69 -18.35 -6.75
C PRO A 29 -3.85 -17.99 -7.99
N VAL A 30 -2.58 -17.66 -7.77
CA VAL A 30 -1.62 -17.38 -8.85
C VAL A 30 -0.85 -18.66 -9.17
N ARG A 31 -0.88 -19.10 -10.43
CA ARG A 31 -0.19 -20.33 -10.88
C ARG A 31 1.29 -20.09 -11.12
N ALA A 32 2.02 -19.78 -10.04
CA ALA A 32 3.45 -19.49 -10.09
C ALA A 32 4.27 -20.61 -10.74
N ALA A 33 3.94 -21.89 -10.46
CA ALA A 33 4.59 -23.03 -11.10
C ALA A 33 4.38 -23.12 -12.63
N GLN A 34 3.37 -22.43 -13.17
CA GLN A 34 3.12 -22.31 -14.61
C GLN A 34 3.71 -21.02 -15.20
N GLY A 35 4.50 -20.27 -14.42
CA GLY A 35 5.12 -19.01 -14.85
C GLY A 35 4.16 -17.82 -14.83
N GLU A 36 3.01 -17.91 -14.15
CA GLU A 36 2.09 -16.78 -14.05
C GLU A 36 2.70 -15.62 -13.24
N ASP A 37 2.78 -14.43 -13.85
CA ASP A 37 3.22 -13.21 -13.14
C ASP A 37 2.07 -12.70 -12.24
N PRO A 38 2.32 -12.46 -10.93
CA PRO A 38 1.33 -11.87 -10.02
C PRO A 38 0.99 -10.42 -10.35
N ARG A 39 1.81 -9.73 -11.15
CA ARG A 39 1.56 -8.38 -11.65
C ARG A 39 0.71 -8.46 -12.91
N LYS A 40 -0.41 -7.76 -12.90
CA LYS A 40 -1.33 -7.57 -14.03
C LYS A 40 -1.42 -6.09 -14.36
N ALA A 41 -2.00 -5.75 -15.52
CA ALA A 41 -2.25 -4.37 -15.91
C ALA A 41 -1.00 -3.46 -15.80
N ASN A 42 0.13 -3.91 -16.37
CA ASN A 42 1.43 -3.25 -16.29
C ASN A 42 1.89 -2.94 -14.85
N GLY A 43 1.61 -3.85 -13.91
CA GLY A 43 1.99 -3.71 -12.50
C GLY A 43 0.99 -2.93 -11.66
N LYS A 44 -0.05 -2.32 -12.24
CA LYS A 44 -1.07 -1.55 -11.48
C LYS A 44 -2.00 -2.43 -10.64
N LEU A 45 -2.13 -3.71 -10.98
CA LEU A 45 -2.89 -4.70 -10.24
C LEU A 45 -1.96 -5.82 -9.79
N ILE A 46 -1.98 -6.14 -8.50
CA ILE A 46 -1.17 -7.21 -7.92
C ILE A 46 -2.11 -8.25 -7.33
N VAL A 47 -1.97 -9.49 -7.77
CA VAL A 47 -2.74 -10.62 -7.24
C VAL A 47 -1.91 -11.30 -6.14
N ILE A 48 -2.50 -11.43 -4.96
CA ILE A 48 -1.86 -12.03 -3.79
C ILE A 48 -2.81 -13.09 -3.21
N ASP A 49 -2.38 -14.35 -3.20
CA ASP A 49 -3.15 -15.49 -2.68
C ASP A 49 -2.80 -15.87 -1.23
N GLY A 50 -1.85 -15.13 -0.63
CA GLY A 50 -1.39 -15.29 0.74
C GLY A 50 -0.32 -16.37 0.85
N GLY A 51 0.89 -15.97 1.23
CA GLY A 51 2.13 -16.77 1.19
C GLY A 51 2.19 -18.09 1.98
N PHE A 52 1.12 -18.53 2.65
CA PHE A 52 1.06 -19.81 3.37
C PHE A 52 -0.30 -20.52 3.28
N CYS A 53 -1.11 -20.20 2.27
CA CYS A 53 -2.45 -20.77 2.19
C CYS A 53 -2.42 -22.24 1.74
N LYS A 54 -2.65 -23.17 2.68
CA LYS A 54 -2.68 -24.63 2.42
C LYS A 54 -3.66 -25.04 1.31
N ALA A 55 -4.76 -24.30 1.14
CA ALA A 55 -5.80 -24.65 0.17
C ALA A 55 -5.33 -24.50 -1.30
N TYR A 56 -4.37 -23.61 -1.57
CA TYR A 56 -3.97 -23.28 -2.94
C TYR A 56 -2.68 -23.96 -3.40
N GLN A 57 -1.87 -24.51 -2.49
CA GLN A 57 -0.58 -25.16 -2.77
C GLN A 57 -0.64 -26.21 -3.90
N LYS A 58 -1.70 -27.03 -3.95
CA LYS A 58 -1.88 -28.04 -5.01
C LYS A 58 -2.05 -27.44 -6.42
N ARG A 59 -2.52 -26.19 -6.51
CA ARG A 59 -2.89 -25.51 -7.76
C ARG A 59 -1.85 -24.48 -8.19
N THR A 60 -1.17 -23.85 -7.23
CA THR A 60 -0.18 -22.79 -7.45
C THR A 60 1.25 -23.33 -7.53
N GLY A 61 1.52 -24.47 -6.89
CA GLY A 61 2.86 -25.06 -6.77
C GLY A 61 3.79 -24.30 -5.82
N THR A 62 3.30 -23.21 -5.21
CA THR A 62 3.99 -22.38 -4.20
C THR A 62 3.09 -22.21 -2.98
N ALA A 63 3.64 -21.73 -1.87
CA ALA A 63 2.86 -21.37 -0.70
C ALA A 63 2.04 -20.08 -0.89
N GLY A 64 2.33 -19.32 -1.96
CA GLY A 64 1.64 -18.10 -2.37
C GLY A 64 2.61 -16.92 -2.45
N TYR A 65 2.06 -15.73 -2.68
CA TYR A 65 2.81 -14.47 -2.69
C TYR A 65 2.59 -13.65 -1.41
N THR A 66 3.61 -12.89 -1.04
CA THR A 66 3.55 -11.81 -0.03
C THR A 66 4.06 -10.52 -0.65
N MET A 67 3.34 -9.41 -0.46
CA MET A 67 3.79 -8.09 -0.90
C MET A 67 4.21 -7.24 0.29
N PHE A 68 5.32 -6.53 0.14
CA PHE A 68 5.84 -5.54 1.06
C PHE A 68 5.83 -4.19 0.38
N PHE A 69 5.25 -3.19 1.05
CA PHE A 69 5.33 -1.79 0.63
C PHE A 69 6.14 -1.00 1.65
N SER A 70 7.05 -0.16 1.18
CA SER A 70 7.82 0.77 2.01
C SER A 70 7.97 2.11 1.29
N SER A 71 8.47 3.12 2.01
CA SER A 71 8.80 4.42 1.40
C SER A 71 9.76 4.36 0.20
N HIS A 72 10.49 3.25 0.02
CA HIS A 72 11.42 3.05 -1.10
C HIS A 72 10.80 2.29 -2.29
N GLY A 73 9.65 1.64 -2.10
CA GLY A 73 8.96 0.88 -3.13
C GLY A 73 8.36 -0.44 -2.69
N ILE A 74 8.05 -1.27 -3.69
CA ILE A 74 7.28 -2.51 -3.57
C ILE A 74 8.19 -3.72 -3.76
N ARG A 75 7.99 -4.75 -2.94
CA ARG A 75 8.61 -6.07 -3.11
C ARG A 75 7.52 -7.14 -3.10
N ILE A 76 7.61 -8.13 -3.97
CA ILE A 76 6.70 -9.28 -3.99
C ILE A 76 7.55 -10.54 -3.89
N ALA A 77 7.35 -11.33 -2.84
CA ALA A 77 8.06 -12.58 -2.60
C ALA A 77 7.13 -13.78 -2.82
N ALA A 78 7.58 -14.79 -3.57
CA ALA A 78 6.94 -16.09 -3.64
C ALA A 78 7.57 -17.05 -2.62
N HIS A 79 6.74 -17.74 -1.84
CA HIS A 79 7.20 -18.66 -0.81
C HIS A 79 7.09 -20.13 -1.24
N GLU A 80 8.02 -20.97 -0.78
CA GLU A 80 7.94 -22.42 -0.91
C GLU A 80 6.89 -23.01 0.06
N PRO A 81 6.12 -24.04 -0.34
CA PRO A 81 5.23 -24.78 0.55
C PRO A 81 5.99 -25.34 1.75
N PHE A 82 5.51 -25.04 2.95
CA PHE A 82 5.98 -25.73 4.16
C PHE A 82 5.37 -27.13 4.21
N THR A 83 6.21 -28.17 4.25
CA THR A 83 5.75 -29.56 4.18
C THR A 83 5.22 -30.08 5.52
N SER A 84 6.10 -30.35 6.48
CA SER A 84 5.74 -30.80 7.82
C SER A 84 6.78 -30.40 8.86
N ARG A 85 6.37 -30.32 10.13
CA ARG A 85 7.29 -29.98 11.23
C ARG A 85 8.39 -31.04 11.39
N ALA A 86 8.07 -32.31 11.14
CA ALA A 86 9.04 -33.40 11.20
C ALA A 86 10.11 -33.28 10.11
N GLU A 87 9.71 -33.03 8.85
CA GLU A 87 10.65 -32.81 7.73
C GLU A 87 11.43 -31.51 7.88
N ALA A 88 10.81 -30.43 8.38
CA ALA A 88 11.52 -29.17 8.57
C ALA A 88 12.62 -29.30 9.63
N ILE A 89 12.35 -30.02 10.73
CA ILE A 89 13.35 -30.27 11.78
C ILE A 89 14.42 -31.25 11.30
N SER A 90 14.05 -32.35 10.63
CA SER A 90 15.02 -33.36 10.18
C SER A 90 15.88 -32.88 9.02
N GLY A 91 15.31 -32.08 8.12
CA GLY A 91 15.99 -31.48 6.96
C GLY A 91 16.64 -30.13 7.24
N ASN A 92 16.50 -29.58 8.46
CA ASN A 92 16.90 -28.22 8.83
C ASN A 92 16.40 -27.16 7.82
N ALA A 93 15.18 -27.35 7.33
CA ALA A 93 14.61 -26.54 6.27
C ALA A 93 13.97 -25.27 6.84
N ASP A 94 14.43 -24.12 6.36
CA ASP A 94 13.88 -22.79 6.69
C ASP A 94 12.86 -22.32 5.63
N ILE A 95 12.12 -21.25 5.90
CA ILE A 95 11.18 -20.64 4.94
C ILE A 95 11.97 -20.11 3.75
N ARG A 96 11.91 -20.83 2.63
CA ARG A 96 12.57 -20.44 1.39
C ARG A 96 11.65 -19.64 0.50
N SER A 97 12.18 -18.57 -0.08
CA SER A 97 11.49 -17.77 -1.09
C SER A 97 12.15 -18.02 -2.44
N HIS A 98 11.35 -18.33 -3.47
CA HIS A 98 11.87 -18.70 -4.80
C HIS A 98 12.02 -17.52 -5.75
N SER A 99 11.17 -16.50 -5.63
CA SER A 99 11.21 -15.34 -6.52
C SER A 99 10.93 -14.05 -5.74
N LEU A 100 11.64 -12.99 -6.11
CA LEU A 100 11.50 -11.66 -5.55
C LEU A 100 11.37 -10.66 -6.70
N ILE A 101 10.19 -10.06 -6.86
CA ILE A 101 9.99 -8.92 -7.74
C ILE A 101 10.24 -7.66 -6.93
N ILE A 102 11.05 -6.73 -7.47
CA ILE A 102 11.38 -5.45 -6.84
C ILE A 102 10.95 -4.33 -7.78
N GLU A 103 10.18 -3.40 -7.24
CA GLU A 103 9.81 -2.16 -7.91
C GLU A 103 10.24 -0.99 -7.03
N ASN A 104 11.31 -0.29 -7.43
CA ASN A 104 11.81 0.87 -6.70
C ASN A 104 11.07 2.12 -7.15
N LEU A 105 10.71 2.97 -6.20
CA LEU A 105 10.21 4.31 -6.51
C LEU A 105 11.38 5.22 -6.85
N SER A 106 11.16 6.12 -7.81
CA SER A 106 12.17 7.10 -8.23
C SER A 106 12.55 8.05 -7.10
N GLU A 107 11.60 8.35 -6.22
CA GLU A 107 11.79 9.14 -5.02
C GLU A 107 11.16 8.46 -3.81
N ARG A 108 11.70 8.75 -2.62
CA ARG A 108 11.20 8.20 -1.38
C ARG A 108 9.86 8.86 -1.02
N VAL A 109 8.85 8.03 -0.72
CA VAL A 109 7.56 8.51 -0.20
C VAL A 109 7.73 8.97 1.25
N LEU A 110 7.37 10.22 1.51
CA LEU A 110 7.42 10.87 2.82
C LEU A 110 6.01 10.98 3.41
N MET A 111 5.94 11.25 4.72
CA MET A 111 4.65 11.44 5.41
C MET A 111 3.81 12.54 4.75
N ARG A 112 4.44 13.63 4.28
CA ARG A 112 3.78 14.73 3.57
C ARG A 112 3.11 14.32 2.26
N ASP A 113 3.50 13.19 1.67
CA ASP A 113 2.96 12.71 0.40
C ASP A 113 1.72 11.81 0.61
N THR A 114 1.35 11.56 1.87
CA THR A 114 0.16 10.81 2.28
C THR A 114 -1.02 11.74 2.52
N ASP A 115 -2.25 11.22 2.43
CA ASP A 115 -3.47 11.99 2.67
C ASP A 115 -3.49 12.64 4.07
N GLU A 116 -2.97 11.94 5.09
CA GLU A 116 -2.80 12.50 6.43
C GLU A 116 -1.76 13.61 6.46
N GLY A 117 -0.68 13.49 5.69
CA GLY A 117 0.32 14.54 5.52
C GLY A 117 -0.27 15.80 4.90
N GLU A 118 -1.07 15.63 3.83
CA GLU A 118 -1.79 16.73 3.18
C GLU A 118 -2.75 17.42 4.17
N ARG A 119 -3.49 16.65 4.97
CA ARG A 119 -4.38 17.17 6.01
C ARG A 119 -3.64 17.97 7.09
N VAL A 120 -2.48 17.47 7.54
CA VAL A 120 -1.64 18.17 8.52
C VAL A 120 -1.09 19.46 7.94
N GLN A 121 -0.63 19.46 6.68
CA GLN A 121 -0.14 20.67 6.02
C GLN A 121 -1.23 21.74 5.88
N GLN A 122 -2.45 21.32 5.51
CA GLN A 122 -3.58 22.24 5.45
C GLN A 122 -3.86 22.86 6.82
N HIS A 123 -3.85 22.06 7.88
CA HIS A 123 -4.07 22.56 9.24
C HIS A 123 -2.99 23.56 9.67
N ILE A 124 -1.73 23.33 9.30
CA ILE A 124 -0.64 24.28 9.56
C ILE A 124 -0.91 25.60 8.84
N ALA A 125 -1.25 25.55 7.54
CA ALA A 125 -1.55 26.74 6.76
C ALA A 125 -2.73 27.55 7.34
N ASP A 126 -3.78 26.86 7.78
CA ASP A 126 -4.94 27.49 8.40
C ASP A 126 -4.57 28.20 9.71
N LEU A 127 -3.74 27.56 10.55
CA LEU A 127 -3.25 28.14 11.81
C LEU A 127 -2.31 29.33 11.57
N GLU A 128 -1.45 29.27 10.56
CA GLU A 128 -0.57 30.37 10.17
C GLU A 128 -1.37 31.58 9.68
N ALA A 129 -2.40 31.35 8.86
CA ALA A 129 -3.31 32.38 8.40
C ALA A 129 -4.09 33.01 9.57
N LEU A 130 -4.60 32.20 10.49
CA LEU A 130 -5.27 32.66 11.70
C LEU A 130 -4.36 33.55 12.56
N LEU A 131 -3.12 33.11 12.79
CA LEU A 131 -2.13 33.85 13.56
C LEU A 131 -1.77 35.18 12.89
N LEU A 132 -1.64 35.21 11.56
CA LEU A 132 -1.37 36.42 10.80
C LEU A 132 -2.52 37.43 10.92
N ALA A 133 -3.75 36.98 10.74
CA ALA A 133 -4.94 37.81 10.86
C ALA A 133 -5.09 38.41 12.26
N TYR A 134 -4.76 37.65 13.31
CA TYR A 134 -4.70 38.16 14.68
C TYR A 134 -3.62 39.25 14.84
N ARG A 135 -2.40 39.00 14.36
CA ARG A 135 -1.28 39.96 14.45
C ARG A 135 -1.52 41.25 13.69
N GLN A 136 -2.28 41.19 12.60
CA GLN A 136 -2.64 42.35 11.79
C GLN A 136 -3.87 43.10 12.33
N GLY A 137 -4.49 42.62 13.40
CA GLY A 137 -5.70 43.21 13.99
C GLY A 137 -6.97 43.01 13.14
N VAL A 138 -6.91 42.15 12.11
CA VAL A 138 -8.08 41.75 11.30
C VAL A 138 -9.03 40.91 12.15
N LEU A 139 -8.48 40.02 12.97
CA LEU A 139 -9.22 39.27 13.98
C LEU A 139 -8.88 39.80 15.38
N ARG A 140 -9.90 39.99 16.20
CA ARG A 140 -9.75 40.33 17.62
C ARG A 140 -10.07 39.09 18.46
N PRO A 141 -9.40 38.90 19.60
CA PRO A 141 -9.81 37.87 20.53
C PRO A 141 -11.21 38.22 21.05
N ASN A 142 -12.11 37.23 21.14
CA ASN A 142 -13.41 37.44 21.79
C ASN A 142 -13.17 37.97 23.20
N SER A 143 -13.78 39.10 23.52
CA SER A 143 -13.77 39.60 24.88
C SER A 143 -14.68 38.72 25.75
N LEU A 144 -14.45 38.70 27.06
CA LEU A 144 -15.36 38.03 27.99
C LEU A 144 -16.77 38.66 27.96
N GLU A 145 -16.87 39.93 27.56
CA GLU A 145 -18.13 40.67 27.43
C GLU A 145 -18.98 40.16 26.26
N ASP A 146 -18.37 39.78 25.13
CA ASP A 146 -19.07 39.24 23.94
C ASP A 146 -19.77 37.88 24.20
N ARG A 147 -19.47 37.20 25.31
CA ARG A 147 -20.06 35.89 25.66
C ARG A 147 -21.35 35.99 26.49
N PHE A 148 -21.68 37.16 27.02
CA PHE A 148 -22.86 37.37 27.87
C PHE A 148 -24.04 38.04 27.13
N ASP A 149 -23.84 38.45 25.87
CA ASP A 149 -24.86 39.05 24.99
C ASP A 149 -25.49 38.05 23.98
N GLN A 150 -25.39 36.73 24.23
CA GLN A 150 -26.11 35.68 23.49
C GLN A 150 -27.07 34.89 24.39
#